data_AF-A0A9D1F9V9-F1
#
_entry.id   AF-A0A9D1F9V9-F1
#
_cell.length_a   1.000
_cell.length_b   1.000
_cell.length_c   1.000
_cell.angle_alpha   90.00
_cell.angle_beta   90.00
_cell.angle_gamma   90.00
#
_symmetry.space_group_name_H-M   'P 1'
#
loop_
_entity.id
_entity.type
_entity.pdbx_description
1 polymer ?
#
loop_
_entity_poly.entity_id
_entity_poly.type
_entity_poly.pdbx_seq_one_letter_code
_entity_poly.pdbx_strand_id
1 'polypeptide(L)'
;MSKIIGIDLGTTNSCVAVMEGGEPVVIANAEGNRTTPSVVAFSKTGERMVGQVAKRQAVTNHDRTIASIKRHMGSDYRVTIDDKKYTPQEISAMILQKLKADAEAYLGGPVTEAVITVPAYFNDAQR
;
A
#
# COMPACT_ATOMS: atom_id res chain seq x y z
N MET A 1 9.41 -4.31 22.90
CA MET A 1 9.15 -5.03 21.64
C MET A 1 8.42 -4.07 20.71
N SER A 2 8.84 -3.98 19.45
CA SER A 2 8.06 -3.33 18.40
C SER A 2 6.70 -4.02 18.29
N LYS A 3 5.60 -3.26 18.19
CA LYS A 3 4.28 -3.85 17.93
C LYS A 3 4.27 -4.42 16.51
N ILE A 4 3.75 -5.63 16.36
CA ILE A 4 3.45 -6.22 15.04
C ILE A 4 2.13 -5.62 14.55
N ILE A 5 2.11 -5.13 13.31
CA ILE A 5 0.89 -4.61 12.69
C ILE A 5 0.25 -5.64 11.75
N GLY A 6 -1.07 -5.61 11.64
CA GLY A 6 -1.82 -6.34 10.62
C GLY A 6 -2.11 -5.43 9.43
N ILE A 7 -1.75 -5.86 8.23
CA ILE A 7 -2.03 -5.11 7.00
C ILE A 7 -2.95 -5.93 6.10
N ASP A 8 -4.12 -5.36 5.81
CA ASP A 8 -4.91 -5.81 4.68
C ASP A 8 -4.45 -5.11 3.41
N LEU A 9 -3.71 -5.81 2.55
CA LEU A 9 -3.26 -5.27 1.27
C LEU A 9 -4.31 -5.58 0.20
N GLY A 10 -5.42 -4.85 0.10
CA GLY A 10 -6.44 -5.16 -0.92
C GLY A 10 -6.08 -4.72 -2.34
N THR A 11 -6.89 -5.16 -3.32
CA THR A 11 -6.76 -4.73 -4.72
C THR A 11 -7.15 -3.27 -4.92
N THR A 12 -8.17 -2.81 -4.20
CA THR A 12 -8.75 -1.46 -4.35
C THR A 12 -8.42 -0.55 -3.17
N ASN A 13 -8.52 -1.09 -1.96
CA ASN A 13 -8.23 -0.38 -0.72
C ASN A 13 -7.35 -1.27 0.16
N SER A 14 -6.54 -0.63 0.99
CA SER A 14 -5.73 -1.29 2.00
C SER A 14 -6.03 -0.70 3.38
N CYS A 15 -5.76 -1.47 4.42
CA CYS A 15 -6.05 -1.11 5.80
C CYS A 15 -4.89 -1.58 6.69
N VAL A 16 -4.67 -0.89 7.80
CA VAL A 16 -3.68 -1.28 8.81
C VAL A 16 -4.30 -1.24 10.20
N ALA A 17 -4.00 -2.25 11.00
CA ALA A 17 -4.50 -2.42 12.35
C ALA A 17 -3.38 -2.87 13.29
N VAL A 18 -3.59 -2.67 14.58
CA VAL A 18 -2.67 -3.09 15.65
C VAL A 18 -3.47 -3.65 16.83
N MET A 19 -2.85 -4.50 17.64
CA MET A 19 -3.47 -4.97 18.89
C MET A 19 -3.18 -3.98 20.02
N GLU A 20 -4.22 -3.51 20.70
CA GLU A 20 -4.13 -2.66 21.88
C GLU A 20 -5.04 -3.19 23.00
N GLY A 21 -4.47 -3.47 24.17
CA GLY A 21 -5.25 -3.98 25.30
C GLY A 21 -5.97 -5.32 25.04
N GLY A 22 -5.50 -6.10 24.05
CA GLY A 22 -6.15 -7.35 23.63
C GLY A 22 -7.19 -7.17 22.52
N GLU A 23 -7.50 -5.95 22.11
CA GLU A 23 -8.49 -5.65 21.07
C GLU A 23 -7.80 -5.14 19.78
N PRO A 24 -8.31 -5.51 18.60
CA PRO A 24 -7.82 -4.99 17.33
C PRO A 24 -8.31 -3.55 17.10
N VAL A 25 -7.37 -2.63 16.85
CA VAL A 25 -7.64 -1.22 16.55
C VAL A 25 -7.20 -0.91 15.12
N VAL A 26 -8.12 -0.40 14.30
CA VAL A 26 -7.82 0.09 12.95
C VAL A 26 -7.25 1.49 13.03
N ILE A 27 -6.07 1.70 12.44
CA ILE A 27 -5.37 2.98 12.44
C ILE A 27 -5.89 3.83 11.26
N ALA A 28 -6.19 5.10 11.53
CA ALA A 28 -6.51 6.06 10.49
C ALA A 28 -5.22 6.52 9.78
N ASN A 29 -5.28 6.65 8.46
CA ASN A 29 -4.17 7.21 7.69
C ASN A 29 -4.00 8.72 7.94
N ALA A 30 -2.91 9.31 7.44
CA ALA A 30 -2.66 10.75 7.52
C ALA A 30 -3.81 11.62 6.97
N GLU A 31 -4.67 11.09 6.10
CA GLU A 31 -5.84 11.77 5.56
C GLU A 31 -7.12 11.59 6.41
N GLY A 32 -7.02 10.94 7.58
CA GLY A 32 -8.13 10.73 8.53
C GLY A 32 -9.05 9.55 8.19
N ASN A 33 -8.72 8.75 7.17
CA ASN A 33 -9.55 7.62 6.74
C ASN A 33 -9.01 6.30 7.30
N ARG A 34 -9.91 5.36 7.62
CA ARG A 34 -9.54 4.01 8.08
C ARG A 34 -9.11 3.06 6.96
N THR A 35 -9.20 3.51 5.71
CA THR A 35 -8.72 2.75 4.54
C THR A 35 -7.95 3.69 3.62
N THR A 36 -6.90 3.17 3.01
CA THR A 36 -6.06 3.87 2.03
C THR A 36 -6.29 3.26 0.66
N PRO A 37 -6.64 4.03 -0.39
CA PRO A 37 -6.73 3.50 -1.74
C PRO A 37 -5.42 2.81 -2.18
N SER A 38 -5.53 1.64 -2.80
CA SER A 38 -4.38 0.87 -3.34
C SER A 38 -3.97 1.43 -4.70
N VAL A 39 -3.59 2.71 -4.69
CA VAL A 39 -3.26 3.51 -5.86
C VAL A 39 -1.92 4.19 -5.62
N VAL A 40 -1.03 4.08 -6.59
CA VAL A 40 0.27 4.74 -6.60
C VAL A 40 0.31 5.63 -7.82
N ALA A 41 0.84 6.84 -7.68
CA ALA A 41 1.05 7.71 -8.82
C ALA A 41 2.38 8.44 -8.74
N PHE A 42 2.91 8.81 -9.89
CA PHE A 42 4.14 9.58 -10.01
C PHE A 42 3.82 10.95 -10.59
N SER A 43 4.31 12.01 -9.95
CA SER A 43 4.23 13.36 -10.49
C SER A 43 5.13 13.48 -11.73
N LYS A 44 5.04 14.62 -12.43
CA LYS A 44 5.94 14.95 -13.54
C LYS A 44 7.40 15.12 -13.08
N THR A 45 7.62 15.44 -11.81
CA THR A 45 8.96 15.59 -11.21
C THR A 45 9.48 14.28 -10.60
N GLY A 46 8.73 13.18 -10.72
CA GLY A 46 9.09 11.87 -10.17
C GLY A 46 8.72 11.68 -8.70
N GLU A 47 8.06 12.65 -8.07
CA GLU A 47 7.54 12.50 -6.70
C GLU A 47 6.45 11.43 -6.66
N ARG A 48 6.54 10.54 -5.68
CA ARG A 48 5.61 9.45 -5.50
C ARG A 48 4.48 9.83 -4.56
N MET A 49 3.25 9.66 -5.03
CA MET A 49 2.02 9.80 -4.27
C MET A 49 1.37 8.42 -4.08
N VAL A 50 0.77 8.19 -2.93
CA VAL A 50 0.09 6.92 -2.60
C VAL A 50 -1.25 7.23 -1.93
N GLY A 51 -2.26 6.41 -2.18
CA GLY A 51 -3.55 6.54 -1.50
C GLY A 51 -4.44 7.62 -2.10
N GLN A 52 -5.06 8.42 -1.23
CA GLN A 52 -6.07 9.39 -1.64
C GLN A 52 -5.50 10.47 -2.56
N VAL A 53 -4.27 10.90 -2.32
CA VAL A 53 -3.58 11.90 -3.15
C VAL A 53 -3.38 11.37 -4.57
N ALA A 54 -2.90 10.12 -4.71
CA ALA A 54 -2.74 9.47 -6.01
C ALA A 54 -4.09 9.30 -6.74
N LYS A 55 -5.13 8.85 -6.02
CA LYS A 55 -6.47 8.65 -6.57
C LYS A 55 -7.10 9.94 -7.12
N ARG A 56 -6.90 11.08 -6.45
CA ARG A 56 -7.51 12.38 -6.85
C ARG A 56 -7.06 12.85 -8.24
N GLN A 57 -5.84 12.56 -8.63
CA GLN A 57 -5.29 12.97 -9.93
C GLN A 57 -5.38 11.89 -11.01
N ALA A 58 -6.01 10.75 -10.73
CA ALA A 58 -6.01 9.60 -11.65
C ALA A 58 -6.58 9.93 -13.05
N VAL A 59 -7.50 10.90 -13.13
CA VAL A 59 -8.08 11.34 -14.42
C VAL A 59 -7.12 12.21 -15.22
N THR A 60 -6.44 13.16 -14.56
CA THR A 60 -5.55 14.12 -15.22
C THR A 60 -4.12 13.62 -15.39
N ASN A 61 -3.74 12.55 -14.67
CA ASN A 61 -2.41 11.95 -14.68
C ASN A 61 -2.51 10.41 -14.84
N HIS A 62 -3.36 9.93 -15.74
CA HIS A 62 -3.68 8.50 -15.87
C HIS A 62 -2.44 7.66 -16.24
N ASP A 63 -1.60 8.14 -17.15
CA ASP A 63 -0.41 7.40 -17.63
C ASP A 63 0.62 7.16 -16.53
N ARG A 64 0.58 7.97 -15.48
CA ARG A 64 1.47 7.84 -14.32
C ARG A 64 0.74 7.41 -13.05
N THR A 65 -0.48 6.89 -13.16
CA THR A 65 -1.28 6.43 -12.04
C THR A 65 -1.59 4.94 -12.18
N ILE A 66 -1.17 4.16 -11.19
CA ILE A 66 -1.28 2.72 -11.14
C ILE A 66 -2.33 2.35 -10.09
N ALA A 67 -3.33 1.57 -10.50
CA ALA A 67 -4.35 0.99 -9.63
C ALA A 67 -4.46 -0.52 -9.90
N SER A 68 -5.12 -1.25 -9.00
CA SER A 68 -5.38 -2.70 -9.14
C SER A 68 -4.13 -3.57 -9.32
N ILE A 69 -2.95 -3.10 -8.89
CA ILE A 69 -1.69 -3.80 -9.13
C ILE A 69 -1.66 -5.21 -8.52
N LYS A 70 -2.43 -5.45 -7.44
CA LYS A 70 -2.55 -6.76 -6.80
C LYS A 70 -3.03 -7.87 -7.75
N ARG A 71 -3.75 -7.52 -8.83
CA ARG A 71 -4.17 -8.47 -9.88
C ARG A 71 -3.01 -9.06 -10.66
N HIS A 72 -1.85 -8.41 -10.63
CA HIS A 72 -0.65 -8.81 -11.37
C HIS A 72 0.41 -9.47 -10.49
N MET A 73 0.15 -9.69 -9.19
CA MET A 73 1.09 -10.36 -8.29
C MET A 73 1.48 -11.74 -8.84
N GLY A 74 2.73 -12.15 -8.62
CA GLY A 74 3.26 -13.43 -9.08
C GLY A 74 3.42 -13.58 -10.60
N SER A 75 3.38 -12.47 -11.36
CA SER A 75 3.60 -12.45 -12.81
C SER A 75 4.85 -11.66 -13.20
N ASP A 76 5.23 -11.75 -14.47
CA ASP A 76 6.28 -10.97 -15.12
C ASP A 76 5.83 -9.56 -15.56
N TYR A 77 4.57 -9.19 -15.27
CA TYR A 77 4.03 -7.87 -15.57
C TYR A 77 4.96 -6.75 -15.06
N ARG A 78 5.07 -5.68 -15.84
CA ARG A 78 5.83 -4.49 -15.47
C ARG A 78 5.03 -3.24 -15.82
N VAL A 79 5.02 -2.27 -14.92
CA VAL A 79 4.57 -0.91 -15.23
C VAL A 79 5.80 -0.10 -15.60
N THR A 80 5.73 0.60 -16.73
CA THR A 80 6.79 1.54 -17.12
C THR A 80 6.33 2.95 -16.77
N ILE A 81 7.13 3.66 -15.99
CA ILE A 81 6.94 5.08 -15.67
C ILE A 81 8.24 5.77 -16.05
N ASP A 82 8.16 6.64 -17.05
CA ASP A 82 9.34 7.23 -17.70
C ASP A 82 10.29 6.11 -18.16
N ASP A 83 11.58 6.16 -17.80
CA ASP A 83 12.56 5.14 -18.19
C ASP A 83 12.69 3.99 -17.17
N LYS A 84 11.79 3.92 -16.18
CA LYS A 84 11.86 2.93 -15.09
C LYS A 84 10.74 1.91 -15.19
N LYS A 85 11.11 0.63 -15.07
CA LYS A 85 10.17 -0.50 -14.99
C LYS A 85 10.01 -0.93 -13.55
N TYR A 86 8.76 -1.04 -13.11
CA TYR A 86 8.40 -1.50 -11.77
C TYR A 86 7.61 -2.80 -11.84
N THR A 87 7.95 -3.70 -10.94
CA THR A 87 7.22 -4.94 -10.67
C THR A 87 5.94 -4.67 -9.86
N PRO A 88 4.95 -5.57 -9.89
CA PRO A 88 3.79 -5.53 -9.01
C PRO A 88 4.16 -5.45 -7.53
N GLN A 89 5.24 -6.15 -7.14
CA GLN A 89 5.76 -6.20 -5.79
C GLN A 89 6.33 -4.85 -5.37
N GLU A 90 7.10 -4.18 -6.25
CA GLU A 90 7.65 -2.85 -5.97
C GLU A 90 6.56 -1.81 -5.82
N ILE A 91 5.56 -1.78 -6.71
CA ILE A 91 4.41 -0.86 -6.57
C ILE A 91 3.63 -1.16 -5.29
N SER A 92 3.36 -2.43 -4.98
CA SER A 92 2.68 -2.82 -3.74
C SER A 92 3.48 -2.44 -2.50
N ALA A 93 4.82 -2.52 -2.55
CA ALA A 93 5.69 -2.07 -1.47
C ALA A 93 5.56 -0.57 -1.19
N MET A 94 5.26 0.25 -2.20
CA MET A 94 4.97 1.68 -2.00
C MET A 94 3.69 1.90 -1.18
N ILE A 95 2.68 1.04 -1.38
CA ILE A 95 1.44 1.03 -0.58
C ILE A 95 1.76 0.60 0.85
N LEU A 96 2.52 -0.48 1.03
CA LEU A 96 2.95 -0.97 2.34
C LEU A 96 3.77 0.07 3.11
N GLN A 97 4.65 0.81 2.43
CA GLN A 97 5.43 1.90 3.03
C GLN A 97 4.55 3.01 3.57
N LYS A 98 3.48 3.40 2.86
CA LYS A 98 2.52 4.38 3.38
C LYS A 98 1.79 3.86 4.63
N LEU A 99 1.29 2.63 4.59
CA LEU A 99 0.58 2.02 5.74
C LEU A 99 1.49 1.88 6.96
N LYS A 100 2.75 1.50 6.75
CA LYS A 100 3.77 1.49 7.79
C LYS A 100 3.98 2.89 8.38
N ALA A 101 4.18 3.91 7.55
CA ALA A 101 4.39 5.28 8.02
C ALA A 101 3.18 5.81 8.80
N ASP A 102 1.95 5.53 8.34
CA ASP A 102 0.71 5.87 9.05
C ASP A 102 0.66 5.17 10.43
N ALA A 103 1.06 3.90 10.52
CA ALA A 103 1.14 3.16 11.78
C ALA A 103 2.26 3.66 12.72
N GLU A 104 3.44 3.98 12.19
CA GLU A 104 4.56 4.54 12.97
C GLU A 104 4.20 5.89 13.58
N ALA A 105 3.51 6.76 12.82
CA ALA A 105 3.02 8.03 13.30
C ALA A 105 1.99 7.86 14.45
N TYR A 106 1.09 6.88 14.32
CA TYR A 106 0.11 6.57 15.35
C TYR A 106 0.75 5.98 16.63
N LEU A 107 1.72 5.08 16.48
CA LEU A 107 2.38 4.38 17.58
C LEU A 107 3.50 5.18 18.24
N GLY A 108 3.97 6.26 17.61
CA GLY A 108 5.06 7.10 18.12
C GLY A 108 6.44 6.43 18.07
N GLY A 109 6.63 5.43 17.21
CA GLY A 109 7.87 4.67 17.13
C GLY A 109 7.94 3.76 15.90
N PRO A 110 9.11 3.16 15.63
CA PRO A 110 9.33 2.36 14.42
C PRO A 110 8.54 1.05 14.44
N VAL A 111 8.07 0.64 13.26
CA VAL A 111 7.41 -0.64 13.01
C VAL A 111 8.27 -1.47 12.06
N THR A 112 8.72 -2.63 12.54
CA THR A 112 9.66 -3.50 11.81
C THR A 112 9.03 -4.83 11.37
N GLU A 113 7.86 -5.17 11.90
CA GLU A 113 7.22 -6.46 11.69
C GLU A 113 5.74 -6.27 11.34
N ALA A 114 5.25 -7.09 10.40
CA ALA A 114 3.86 -7.05 9.96
C ALA A 114 3.37 -8.44 9.54
N VAL A 115 2.07 -8.67 9.69
CA VAL A 115 1.32 -9.75 9.05
C VAL A 115 0.52 -9.15 7.89
N ILE A 116 0.68 -9.69 6.67
CA ILE A 116 0.06 -9.13 5.45
C ILE A 116 -0.93 -10.15 4.87
N THR A 117 -2.14 -9.70 4.52
CA THR A 117 -3.17 -10.56 3.93
C THR A 117 -2.92 -10.88 2.46
N VAL A 118 -3.25 -12.10 2.07
CA VAL A 118 -3.35 -12.55 0.68
C VAL A 118 -4.66 -13.32 0.48
N PRO A 119 -5.25 -13.30 -0.72
CA PRO A 119 -6.40 -14.14 -1.02
C PRO A 119 -6.09 -15.62 -0.78
N ALA A 120 -7.07 -16.38 -0.28
CA ALA A 120 -6.88 -17.79 0.02
C ALA A 120 -6.47 -18.63 -1.21
N TYR A 121 -6.89 -18.22 -2.41
CA TYR A 121 -6.60 -18.87 -3.68
C TYR A 121 -5.28 -18.42 -4.34
N PHE A 122 -4.49 -17.54 -3.70
CA PHE A 122 -3.16 -17.20 -4.22
C PHE A 122 -2.26 -18.44 -4.26
N ASN A 123 -1.52 -18.59 -5.36
CA ASN A 123 -0.49 -19.61 -5.50
C ASN A 123 0.84 -19.17 -4.86
N ASP A 124 1.85 -20.04 -4.87
CA ASP A 124 3.14 -19.79 -4.21
C ASP A 124 3.90 -18.57 -4.78
N ALA A 125 3.77 -18.29 -6.08
CA ALA A 125 4.41 -17.12 -6.68
C ALA A 125 3.70 -15.80 -6.31
N GLN A 126 2.42 -15.86 -5.96
CA GLN A 126 1.60 -14.71 -5.59
C GLN A 126 1.66 -14.39 -4.08
N ARG A 127 1.99 -15.37 -3.25
CA ARG A 127 2.16 -15.25 -1.80
C ARG A 127 3.48 -14.57 -1.44
#